data_AF-A0A7Y5LWP6-F1
#
_entry.id   AF-A0A7Y5LWP6-F1
#
_cell.length_a   1.000
_cell.length_b   1.000
_cell.length_c   1.000
_cell.angle_alpha   90.00
_cell.angle_beta   90.00
_cell.angle_gamma   90.00
#
_symmetry.space_group_name_H-M   'P 1'
#
loop_
_entity.id
_entity.type
_entity.pdbx_description
1 polymer ?
#
loop_
_entity_poly.entity_id
_entity_poly.type
_entity_poly.pdbx_seq_one_letter_code
_entity_poly.pdbx_strand_id
1 'polypeptide(L)'
;MKRAWVWMLAAAVAWADPCGSCGTEVPAEANFCPKCGTATGGAARKKVEDAAAEAEKKRSEYLDSLRALKAAHDDAGDAARAREVDVLIRAVESTELRAGGGAPGTGVRGERKSIKAANDLFESAKLYMSTINPARRRGNFNIAADKLRELIETYPESDKIVEAHYNLGLIYQDGMIDRYEDAVREFDRVKELDPGTSGDSRILAAKIVDRLGRLQEAYDRYADVVEHDGNVRNVEWAKARRVQLEPHIRK
;
A
#
# COMPACT_ATOMS: atom_id res chain seq x y z
N MET A 1 -28.25 -15.91 26.67
CA MET A 1 -27.41 -16.98 27.24
C MET A 1 -25.95 -16.58 27.07
N LYS A 2 -25.27 -16.26 28.18
CA LYS A 2 -23.87 -15.82 28.21
C LYS A 2 -22.97 -17.05 28.02
N ARG A 3 -22.14 -17.08 26.99
CA ARG A 3 -21.07 -18.09 26.86
C ARG A 3 -19.79 -17.51 27.44
N ALA A 4 -19.50 -17.89 28.68
CA ALA A 4 -18.23 -17.66 29.33
C ALA A 4 -17.16 -18.52 28.63
N TRP A 5 -16.09 -17.89 28.14
CA TRP A 5 -14.89 -18.58 27.70
C TRP A 5 -13.92 -18.62 28.87
N VAL A 6 -13.72 -19.82 29.42
CA VAL A 6 -12.67 -20.10 30.39
C VAL A 6 -11.34 -20.13 29.64
N TRP A 7 -10.48 -19.16 29.89
CA TRP A 7 -9.11 -19.16 29.38
C TRP A 7 -8.24 -20.02 30.29
N MET A 8 -7.82 -21.19 29.82
CA MET A 8 -6.67 -21.89 30.39
C MET A 8 -5.40 -21.19 29.89
N LEU A 9 -4.61 -20.69 30.84
CA LEU A 9 -3.26 -20.15 30.65
C LEU A 9 -2.33 -21.26 30.11
N ALA A 10 -2.15 -21.31 28.80
CA ALA A 10 -0.90 -21.74 28.19
C ALA A 10 -0.17 -20.46 27.77
N ALA A 11 0.98 -20.19 28.38
CA ALA A 11 1.87 -19.13 27.93
C ALA A 11 2.31 -19.48 26.51
N ALA A 12 1.63 -18.91 25.50
CA ALA A 12 2.08 -18.95 24.13
C ALA A 12 3.40 -18.18 24.08
N VAL A 13 4.52 -18.90 24.06
CA VAL A 13 5.78 -18.31 23.60
C VAL A 13 5.47 -17.76 22.22
N ALA A 14 5.61 -16.45 22.01
CA ALA A 14 5.49 -15.86 20.69
C ALA A 14 6.73 -16.30 19.90
N TRP A 15 6.58 -17.29 19.02
CA TRP A 15 7.66 -17.76 18.16
C TRP A 15 7.85 -16.71 17.06
N ALA A 16 9.08 -16.21 16.90
CA ALA A 16 9.42 -15.31 15.80
C ALA A 16 9.97 -16.07 14.61
N ASP A 17 10.09 -15.32 13.52
CA ASP A 17 10.52 -15.76 12.20
C ASP A 17 11.73 -16.72 12.26
N PRO A 18 11.76 -17.75 11.39
CA PRO A 18 12.88 -18.66 11.31
C PRO A 18 14.17 -17.89 11.00
N CYS A 19 15.27 -18.27 11.65
CA CYS A 19 16.59 -17.69 11.42
C CYS A 19 16.92 -17.72 9.93
N GLY A 20 17.15 -16.55 9.31
CA GLY A 20 17.44 -16.45 7.88
C GLY A 20 18.71 -17.19 7.42
N SER A 21 19.59 -17.57 8.36
CA SER A 21 20.83 -18.32 8.07
C SER A 21 20.66 -19.84 8.16
N CYS A 22 19.91 -20.35 9.14
CA CYS A 22 19.86 -21.79 9.42
C CYS A 22 18.44 -22.37 9.57
N GLY A 23 17.42 -21.55 9.33
CA GLY A 23 15.99 -21.91 9.36
C GLY A 23 15.45 -22.27 10.74
N THR A 24 16.25 -22.14 11.80
CA THR A 24 15.81 -22.48 13.16
C THR A 24 14.90 -21.41 13.72
N GLU A 25 13.79 -21.81 14.32
CA GLU A 25 12.89 -20.89 15.00
C GLU A 25 13.63 -20.16 16.11
N VAL A 26 13.56 -18.83 16.09
CA VAL A 26 14.24 -17.98 17.06
C VAL A 26 13.18 -17.34 17.96
N PRO A 27 13.36 -17.35 19.29
CA PRO A 27 12.44 -16.63 20.17
C PRO A 27 12.34 -15.15 19.81
N ALA A 28 11.16 -14.54 19.89
CA ALA A 28 10.92 -13.17 19.44
C ALA A 28 11.82 -12.10 20.06
N GLU A 29 12.27 -12.34 21.28
CA GLU A 29 13.12 -11.42 22.03
C GLU A 29 14.61 -11.75 21.91
N ALA A 30 14.95 -12.88 21.30
CA ALA A 30 16.33 -13.30 21.20
C ALA A 30 17.09 -12.40 20.23
N ASN A 31 18.24 -11.92 20.69
CA ASN A 31 19.15 -11.13 19.87
C ASN A 31 20.05 -12.01 19.00
N PHE A 32 20.15 -13.30 19.30
CA PHE A 32 20.96 -14.28 18.57
C PHE A 32 20.21 -15.59 18.39
N CYS A 33 20.38 -16.23 17.23
CA CYS A 33 19.86 -17.57 16.96
C CYS A 33 20.57 -18.61 17.85
N PRO A 34 19.82 -19.46 18.58
CA PRO A 34 20.41 -20.43 19.50
C PRO A 34 21.20 -21.54 18.79
N LYS A 35 20.94 -21.80 17.50
CA LYS A 35 21.62 -22.85 16.73
C LYS A 35 22.90 -22.38 16.04
N CYS A 36 22.87 -21.22 15.39
CA CYS A 36 23.97 -20.76 14.53
C CYS A 36 24.60 -19.43 14.96
N GLY A 37 24.11 -18.80 16.04
CA GLY A 37 24.65 -17.55 16.57
C GLY A 37 24.37 -16.31 15.71
N THR A 38 23.64 -16.43 14.60
CA THR A 38 23.28 -15.28 13.75
C THR A 38 22.48 -14.27 14.56
N ALA A 39 22.89 -13.00 14.49
CA ALA A 39 22.17 -11.91 15.14
C ALA A 39 20.78 -11.73 14.51
N THR A 40 19.74 -11.67 15.35
CA THR A 40 18.33 -11.58 14.93
C THR A 40 17.64 -10.29 15.37
N GLY A 41 18.26 -9.52 16.27
CA GLY A 41 17.76 -8.20 16.67
C GLY A 41 16.39 -8.20 17.37
N GLY A 42 15.96 -9.33 17.92
CA GLY A 42 14.61 -9.53 18.47
C GLY A 42 14.21 -8.52 19.53
N ALA A 43 15.10 -8.18 20.46
CA ALA A 43 14.80 -7.19 21.50
C ALA A 43 14.56 -5.77 20.94
N ALA A 44 15.28 -5.38 19.89
CA ALA A 44 15.09 -4.09 19.23
C ALA A 44 13.77 -4.06 18.45
N ARG A 45 13.42 -5.15 17.76
CA ARG A 45 12.13 -5.30 17.08
C ARG A 45 10.97 -5.22 18.05
N LYS A 46 11.00 -5.96 19.17
CA LYS A 46 9.96 -5.91 20.20
C LYS A 46 9.77 -4.50 20.75
N LYS A 47 10.85 -3.78 21.04
CA LYS A 47 10.77 -2.39 21.50
C LYS A 47 10.05 -1.46 20.52
N VAL A 48 10.24 -1.69 19.21
CA VAL A 48 9.58 -0.93 18.15
C VAL A 48 8.10 -1.34 18.01
N GLU A 49 7.78 -2.63 18.13
CA GLU A 49 6.41 -3.14 18.17
C GLU A 49 5.62 -2.57 19.36
N ASP A 50 6.21 -2.58 20.55
CA ASP A 50 5.61 -2.00 21.77
C ASP A 50 5.36 -0.49 21.60
N ALA A 51 6.33 0.25 21.05
CA ALA A 51 6.19 1.68 20.79
C ALA A 51 5.11 2.00 19.76
N ALA A 52 4.97 1.17 18.73
CA ALA A 52 3.94 1.35 17.70
C ALA A 52 2.55 0.99 18.22
N ALA A 53 2.41 -0.05 19.05
CA ALA A 53 1.16 -0.38 19.71
C ALA A 53 0.67 0.78 20.59
N GLU A 54 1.57 1.41 21.35
CA GLU A 54 1.26 2.60 22.14
C GLU A 54 0.89 3.81 21.27
N ALA A 55 1.56 3.98 20.13
CA ALA A 55 1.22 5.06 19.19
C ALA A 55 -0.17 4.86 18.54
N GLU A 56 -0.52 3.63 18.16
CA GLU A 56 -1.84 3.32 17.60
C GLU A 56 -2.96 3.51 18.63
N LYS A 57 -2.71 3.13 19.88
CA LYS A 57 -3.64 3.40 20.98
C LYS A 57 -3.94 4.89 21.11
N LYS A 58 -2.90 5.74 21.17
CA LYS A 58 -3.07 7.21 21.24
C LYS A 58 -3.76 7.79 20.02
N ARG A 59 -3.48 7.24 18.83
CA ARG A 59 -4.16 7.62 17.59
C ARG A 59 -5.65 7.31 17.64
N SER A 60 -6.03 6.13 18.14
CA SER A 60 -7.44 5.77 18.35
C SER A 60 -8.13 6.73 19.30
N GLU A 61 -7.50 7.05 20.44
CA GLU A 61 -8.04 8.00 21.43
C GLU A 61 -8.24 9.41 20.82
N TYR A 62 -7.31 9.85 19.97
CA TYR A 62 -7.42 11.13 19.27
C TYR A 62 -8.55 11.14 18.23
N LEU A 63 -8.70 10.05 17.45
CA LEU A 63 -9.79 9.89 16.50
C LEU A 63 -11.16 9.92 17.19
N ASP A 64 -11.29 9.25 18.34
CA ASP A 64 -12.53 9.27 19.11
C ASP A 64 -12.86 10.68 19.62
N SER A 65 -11.84 11.43 20.03
CA SER A 65 -11.98 12.84 20.42
C SER A 65 -12.44 13.73 19.25
N LEU A 66 -11.88 13.52 18.05
CA LEU A 66 -12.29 14.26 16.84
C LEU A 66 -13.73 13.90 16.41
N ARG A 67 -14.12 12.63 16.49
CA ARG A 67 -15.49 12.19 16.18
C ARG A 67 -16.50 12.79 17.14
N ALA A 68 -16.17 12.88 18.44
CA ALA A 68 -17.00 13.56 19.43
C ALA A 68 -17.14 15.06 19.14
N LEU A 69 -16.04 15.72 18.76
CA LEU A 69 -16.07 17.14 18.37
C LEU A 69 -16.92 17.37 17.11
N LYS A 70 -16.80 16.50 16.11
CA LYS A 70 -17.63 16.57 14.90
C LYS A 70 -19.11 16.44 15.26
N ALA A 71 -19.48 15.47 16.09
CA ALA A 71 -20.85 15.27 16.54
C ALA A 71 -21.40 16.51 17.27
N ALA A 72 -20.60 17.15 18.13
CA ALA A 72 -21.01 18.40 18.79
C ALA A 72 -21.26 19.56 17.80
N HIS A 73 -20.47 19.66 16.72
CA HIS A 73 -20.73 20.64 15.65
C HIS A 73 -21.97 20.30 14.82
N ASP A 74 -22.21 19.02 14.55
CA ASP A 74 -23.42 18.55 13.88
C ASP A 74 -24.67 18.88 14.72
N ASP A 75 -24.63 18.62 16.04
CA ASP A 75 -25.70 18.93 16.99
C ASP A 75 -25.94 20.46 17.14
N ALA A 76 -24.89 21.25 17.03
CA ALA A 76 -24.96 22.72 17.03
C ALA A 76 -25.42 23.32 15.69
N GLY A 77 -25.57 22.50 14.65
CA GLY A 77 -25.92 22.96 13.30
C GLY A 77 -24.78 23.67 12.55
N ASP A 78 -23.54 23.59 13.03
CA ASP A 78 -22.36 24.19 12.40
C ASP A 78 -21.70 23.22 11.42
N ALA A 79 -22.35 23.08 10.25
CA ALA A 79 -21.89 22.17 9.20
C ALA A 79 -20.52 22.57 8.62
N ALA A 80 -20.10 23.83 8.74
CA ALA A 80 -18.79 24.27 8.27
C ALA A 80 -17.68 23.68 9.14
N ARG A 81 -17.81 23.81 10.47
CA ARG A 81 -16.87 23.22 11.43
C ARG A 81 -16.89 21.70 11.42
N ALA A 82 -18.04 21.08 11.28
CA ALA A 82 -18.13 19.62 11.16
C ALA A 82 -17.33 19.08 9.95
N ARG A 83 -17.33 19.79 8.82
CA ARG A 83 -16.52 19.43 7.64
C ARG A 83 -15.03 19.64 7.87
N GLU A 84 -14.62 20.70 8.57
CA GLU A 84 -13.21 20.90 8.94
C GLU A 84 -12.68 19.73 9.78
N VAL A 85 -13.46 19.29 10.77
CA VAL A 85 -13.11 18.15 11.62
C VAL A 85 -13.08 16.84 10.83
N ASP A 86 -13.99 16.66 9.86
CA ASP A 86 -14.02 15.48 8.99
C ASP A 86 -12.74 15.35 8.12
N VAL A 87 -12.19 16.46 7.65
CA VAL A 87 -10.89 16.47 6.93
C VAL A 87 -9.76 16.00 7.85
N LEU A 88 -9.75 16.44 9.12
CA LEU A 88 -8.75 16.02 10.10
C LEU A 88 -8.86 14.53 10.41
N ILE A 89 -10.08 14.00 10.58
CA ILE A 89 -10.33 12.57 10.78
C ILE A 89 -9.74 11.78 9.61
N ARG A 90 -10.06 12.14 8.37
CA ARG A 90 -9.55 11.45 7.17
C ARG A 90 -8.03 11.50 7.08
N ALA A 91 -7.42 12.65 7.39
CA ALA A 91 -5.97 12.80 7.38
C ALA A 91 -5.30 11.87 8.40
N VAL A 92 -5.82 11.80 9.63
CA VAL A 92 -5.32 10.90 10.67
C VAL A 92 -5.56 9.44 10.29
N GLU A 93 -6.75 9.12 9.75
CA GLU A 93 -7.12 7.78 9.26
C GLU A 93 -6.19 7.29 8.13
N SER A 94 -5.76 8.19 7.25
CA SER A 94 -4.81 7.89 6.16
C SER A 94 -3.34 7.80 6.59
N THR A 95 -3.00 8.19 7.82
CA THR A 95 -1.61 8.15 8.30
C THR A 95 -1.26 6.74 8.80
N GLU A 96 -0.33 6.07 8.12
CA GLU A 96 0.23 4.78 8.56
C GLU A 96 1.36 5.00 9.59
N LEU A 97 1.16 4.55 10.83
CA LEU A 97 2.21 4.50 11.84
C LEU A 97 2.92 3.14 11.76
N ARG A 98 4.13 3.09 11.19
CA ARG A 98 4.89 1.83 11.03
C ARG A 98 5.78 1.54 12.23
N ALA A 99 5.51 0.42 12.90
CA ALA A 99 6.51 -0.30 13.70
C ALA A 99 7.53 -0.90 12.72
N GLY A 100 8.77 -0.43 12.74
CA GLY A 100 9.79 -0.78 11.74
C GLY A 100 10.03 -2.28 11.46
N GLY A 101 10.63 -2.52 10.30
CA GLY A 101 11.19 -3.80 9.85
C GLY A 101 10.27 -4.67 8.98
N GLY A 102 8.96 -4.44 9.05
CA GLY A 102 8.04 -4.90 8.01
C GLY A 102 8.08 -3.92 6.85
N ALA A 103 8.25 -4.43 5.64
CA ALA A 103 7.95 -3.66 4.44
C ALA A 103 6.55 -2.99 4.57
N PRO A 104 6.30 -1.85 3.91
CA PRO A 104 5.00 -1.19 3.88
C PRO A 104 3.84 -2.19 3.79
N GLY A 105 2.81 -2.05 4.63
CA GLY A 105 1.54 -2.77 4.45
C GLY A 105 1.35 -4.00 5.34
N THR A 106 1.01 -3.78 6.62
CA THR A 106 0.13 -4.73 7.35
C THR A 106 -1.33 -4.50 6.98
N GLY A 107 -1.62 -4.41 5.68
CA GLY A 107 -2.92 -4.79 5.14
C GLY A 107 -2.88 -6.30 4.95
N VAL A 108 -3.21 -7.06 5.99
CA VAL A 108 -3.52 -8.50 5.95
C VAL A 108 -2.58 -9.30 5.03
N ARG A 109 -1.41 -9.71 5.54
CA ARG A 109 -0.69 -10.88 5.00
C ARG A 109 -1.36 -12.20 5.45
N GLY A 110 -2.69 -12.21 5.51
CA GLY A 110 -3.44 -13.45 5.37
C GLY A 110 -3.35 -13.82 3.90
N GLU A 111 -3.05 -15.07 3.56
CA GLU A 111 -3.02 -15.55 2.18
C GLU A 111 -4.22 -15.00 1.42
N ARG A 112 -3.96 -14.10 0.46
CA ARG A 112 -5.01 -13.55 -0.41
C ARG A 112 -5.71 -14.73 -1.08
N LYS A 113 -7.04 -14.71 -1.10
CA LYS A 113 -7.84 -15.85 -1.51
C LYS A 113 -8.30 -15.70 -2.94
N SER A 114 -8.33 -16.82 -3.66
CA SER A 114 -9.06 -16.87 -4.93
C SER A 114 -10.56 -16.83 -4.63
N ILE A 115 -11.21 -15.76 -5.07
CA ILE A 115 -12.64 -15.53 -4.87
C ILE A 115 -13.28 -15.49 -6.25
N LYS A 116 -14.24 -16.39 -6.51
CA LYS A 116 -14.86 -16.51 -7.84
C LYS A 116 -15.44 -15.18 -8.33
N ALA A 117 -16.19 -14.48 -7.49
CA ALA A 117 -16.81 -13.20 -7.87
C ALA A 117 -15.77 -12.11 -8.20
N ALA A 118 -14.68 -12.03 -7.43
CA ALA A 118 -13.57 -11.12 -7.72
C ALA A 118 -12.86 -11.49 -9.04
N ASN A 119 -12.64 -12.79 -9.28
CA ASN A 119 -12.07 -13.27 -10.54
C ASN A 119 -12.97 -12.93 -11.74
N ASP A 120 -14.29 -13.07 -11.60
CA ASP A 120 -15.26 -12.74 -12.65
C ASP A 120 -15.23 -11.23 -12.96
N LEU A 121 -15.16 -10.36 -11.94
CA LEU A 121 -14.99 -8.92 -12.10
C LEU A 121 -13.67 -8.58 -12.80
N PHE A 122 -12.58 -9.21 -12.37
CA PHE A 122 -11.25 -9.00 -12.92
C PHE A 122 -11.15 -9.40 -14.40
N GLU A 123 -11.61 -10.60 -14.76
CA GLU A 123 -11.60 -11.05 -16.15
C GLU A 123 -12.55 -10.22 -17.02
N SER A 124 -13.70 -9.81 -16.47
CA SER A 124 -14.59 -8.88 -17.17
C SER A 124 -13.91 -7.54 -17.44
N ALA A 125 -13.19 -6.96 -16.47
CA ALA A 125 -12.43 -5.73 -16.67
C ALA A 125 -11.35 -5.90 -17.77
N LYS A 126 -10.59 -7.00 -17.74
CA LYS A 126 -9.58 -7.31 -18.77
C LYS A 126 -10.18 -7.43 -20.17
N LEU A 127 -11.38 -8.00 -20.29
CA LEU A 127 -12.08 -8.07 -21.58
C LEU A 127 -12.40 -6.68 -22.12
N TYR A 128 -12.86 -5.75 -21.29
CA TYR A 128 -13.08 -4.37 -21.71
C TYR A 128 -11.76 -3.66 -22.07
N MET A 129 -10.68 -3.93 -21.33
CA MET A 129 -9.36 -3.36 -21.62
C MET A 129 -8.76 -3.86 -22.95
N SER A 130 -8.99 -5.12 -23.32
CA SER A 130 -8.40 -5.73 -24.52
C SER A 130 -9.05 -5.27 -25.83
N THR A 131 -10.16 -4.54 -25.74
CA THR A 131 -10.84 -4.02 -26.93
C THR A 131 -10.00 -2.96 -27.66
N ILE A 132 -9.67 -3.24 -28.92
CA ILE A 132 -8.77 -2.40 -29.72
C ILE A 132 -9.49 -1.18 -30.31
N ASN A 133 -10.83 -1.20 -30.43
CA ASN A 133 -11.61 -0.17 -31.11
C ASN A 133 -11.44 1.22 -30.43
N PRO A 134 -10.75 2.18 -31.09
CA PRO A 134 -10.49 3.50 -30.50
C PRO A 134 -11.77 4.28 -30.17
N ALA A 135 -12.84 4.11 -30.95
CA ALA A 135 -14.11 4.80 -30.73
C ALA A 135 -14.82 4.37 -29.45
N ARG A 136 -14.51 3.16 -28.94
CA ARG A 136 -15.07 2.63 -27.69
C ARG A 136 -14.07 2.58 -26.54
N ARG A 137 -12.79 2.85 -26.78
CA ARG A 137 -11.70 2.72 -25.80
C ARG A 137 -12.03 3.45 -24.50
N ARG A 138 -12.39 4.74 -24.56
CA ARG A 138 -12.73 5.53 -23.36
C ARG A 138 -13.89 4.93 -22.56
N GLY A 139 -14.97 4.55 -23.25
CA GLY A 139 -16.14 3.93 -22.60
C GLY A 139 -15.81 2.57 -21.98
N ASN A 140 -15.07 1.74 -22.70
CA ASN A 140 -14.65 0.43 -22.22
C ASN A 140 -13.69 0.56 -21.02
N PHE A 141 -12.81 1.56 -21.03
CA PHE A 141 -11.90 1.84 -19.92
C PHE A 141 -12.66 2.31 -18.67
N ASN A 142 -13.72 3.12 -18.82
CA ASN A 142 -14.58 3.45 -17.70
C ASN A 142 -15.25 2.20 -17.11
N ILE A 143 -15.82 1.33 -17.96
CA ILE A 143 -16.45 0.08 -17.50
C ILE A 143 -15.43 -0.84 -16.82
N ALA A 144 -14.22 -0.95 -17.36
CA ALA A 144 -13.14 -1.72 -16.76
C ALA A 144 -12.76 -1.14 -15.39
N ALA A 145 -12.60 0.18 -15.29
CA ALA A 145 -12.27 0.85 -14.04
C ALA A 145 -13.36 0.66 -12.98
N ASP A 146 -14.64 0.71 -13.36
CA ASP A 146 -15.76 0.46 -12.44
C ASP A 146 -15.69 -0.95 -11.84
N LYS A 147 -15.42 -1.97 -12.67
CA LYS A 147 -15.29 -3.36 -12.23
C LYS A 147 -14.10 -3.59 -11.32
N LEU A 148 -12.97 -2.96 -11.62
CA LEU A 148 -11.76 -3.07 -10.79
C LEU A 148 -11.97 -2.37 -9.45
N ARG A 149 -12.66 -1.22 -9.42
CA ARG A 149 -13.01 -0.54 -8.16
C ARG A 149 -13.99 -1.36 -7.33
N GLU A 150 -15.03 -1.93 -7.95
CA GLU A 150 -15.96 -2.84 -7.28
C GLU A 150 -15.23 -4.05 -6.67
N LEU A 151 -14.26 -4.63 -7.39
CA LEU A 151 -13.42 -5.71 -6.88
C LEU A 151 -12.64 -5.28 -5.64
N ILE A 152 -11.98 -4.12 -5.70
CA ILE A 152 -11.16 -3.59 -4.60
C ILE A 152 -12.01 -3.27 -3.36
N GLU A 153 -13.19 -2.67 -3.56
CA GLU A 153 -14.09 -2.26 -2.49
C GLU A 153 -14.80 -3.46 -1.83
N THR A 154 -15.20 -4.45 -2.64
CA THR A 154 -16.07 -5.56 -2.17
C THR A 154 -15.28 -6.78 -1.73
N TYR A 155 -14.10 -7.01 -2.31
CA TYR A 155 -13.28 -8.22 -2.08
C TYR A 155 -11.82 -7.87 -1.74
N PRO A 156 -11.55 -7.05 -0.70
CA PRO A 156 -10.20 -6.57 -0.36
C PRO A 156 -9.19 -7.69 -0.01
N GLU A 157 -9.67 -8.90 0.28
CA GLU A 157 -8.87 -10.09 0.55
C GLU A 157 -8.58 -10.94 -0.70
N SER A 158 -9.06 -10.54 -1.88
CA SER A 158 -8.86 -11.25 -3.13
C SER A 158 -7.39 -11.28 -3.56
N ASP A 159 -6.97 -12.41 -4.14
CA ASP A 159 -5.67 -12.57 -4.79
C ASP A 159 -5.48 -11.72 -6.06
N LYS A 160 -6.50 -10.99 -6.50
CA LYS A 160 -6.45 -10.07 -7.66
C LYS A 160 -6.27 -8.60 -7.30
N ILE A 161 -6.18 -8.26 -6.01
CA ILE A 161 -6.15 -6.86 -5.57
C ILE A 161 -4.93 -6.12 -6.12
N VAL A 162 -3.76 -6.76 -6.15
CA VAL A 162 -2.53 -6.15 -6.67
C VAL A 162 -2.66 -5.86 -8.17
N GLU A 163 -3.12 -6.84 -8.94
CA GLU A 163 -3.33 -6.70 -10.38
C GLU A 163 -4.47 -5.73 -10.71
N ALA A 164 -5.48 -5.62 -9.84
CA ALA A 164 -6.57 -4.66 -10.01
C ALA A 164 -6.07 -3.22 -9.90
N HIS A 165 -5.27 -2.90 -8.86
CA HIS A 165 -4.60 -1.61 -8.74
C HIS A 165 -3.67 -1.34 -9.94
N TYR A 166 -2.88 -2.33 -10.35
CA TYR A 166 -2.01 -2.18 -11.53
C TYR A 166 -2.81 -1.84 -12.80
N ASN A 167 -3.90 -2.56 -13.06
CA ASN A 167 -4.74 -2.33 -14.23
C ASN A 167 -5.50 -0.99 -14.16
N LEU A 168 -5.92 -0.54 -12.97
CA LEU A 168 -6.46 0.82 -12.79
C LEU A 168 -5.41 1.88 -13.13
N GLY A 169 -4.17 1.69 -12.68
CA GLY A 169 -3.05 2.56 -13.05
C GLY A 169 -2.84 2.63 -14.57
N LEU A 170 -2.91 1.49 -15.26
CA LEU A 170 -2.84 1.43 -16.73
C LEU A 170 -3.99 2.17 -17.41
N ILE A 171 -5.21 2.06 -16.89
CA ILE A 171 -6.39 2.76 -17.43
C ILE A 171 -6.24 4.28 -17.23
N TYR A 172 -5.88 4.70 -16.03
CA TYR A 172 -5.81 6.13 -15.69
C TYR A 172 -4.67 6.87 -16.41
N GLN A 173 -3.56 6.20 -16.73
CA GLN A 173 -2.48 6.81 -17.51
C GLN A 173 -2.78 6.93 -19.01
N ASP A 174 -3.84 6.28 -19.52
CA ASP A 174 -4.19 6.34 -20.93
C ASP A 174 -4.61 7.77 -21.31
N GLY A 175 -4.12 8.27 -22.44
CA GLY A 175 -4.35 9.66 -22.85
C GLY A 175 -5.81 10.00 -23.17
N MET A 176 -6.72 9.02 -23.31
CA MET A 176 -8.16 9.30 -23.41
C MET A 176 -8.85 9.47 -22.05
N ILE A 177 -8.20 9.01 -20.98
CA ILE A 177 -8.67 9.12 -19.59
C ILE A 177 -7.97 10.29 -18.89
N ASP A 178 -6.65 10.41 -19.07
CA ASP A 178 -5.81 11.55 -18.67
C ASP A 178 -5.84 11.83 -17.15
N ARG A 179 -5.97 10.79 -16.33
CA ARG A 179 -6.01 10.86 -14.87
C ARG A 179 -4.66 10.47 -14.27
N TYR A 180 -3.61 11.19 -14.65
CA TYR A 180 -2.22 10.82 -14.31
C TYR A 180 -1.93 10.74 -12.81
N GLU A 181 -2.47 11.65 -12.01
CA GLU A 181 -2.30 11.63 -10.56
C GLU A 181 -2.92 10.38 -9.95
N ASP A 182 -4.09 9.99 -10.44
CA ASP A 182 -4.75 8.76 -10.00
C ASP A 182 -3.95 7.54 -10.43
N ALA A 183 -3.40 7.53 -11.65
CA ALA A 183 -2.52 6.46 -12.09
C ALA A 183 -1.30 6.28 -11.17
N VAL A 184 -0.65 7.37 -10.76
CA VAL A 184 0.47 7.32 -9.81
C VAL A 184 0.01 6.74 -8.47
N ARG A 185 -1.14 7.16 -7.94
CA ARG A 185 -1.69 6.60 -6.67
C ARG A 185 -1.94 5.10 -6.77
N GLU A 186 -2.51 4.63 -7.87
CA GLU A 186 -2.77 3.20 -8.06
C GLU A 186 -1.47 2.39 -8.18
N PHE A 187 -0.45 2.88 -8.89
CA PHE A 187 0.85 2.22 -8.95
C PHE A 187 1.59 2.23 -7.61
N ASP A 188 1.46 3.30 -6.82
CA ASP A 188 1.97 3.33 -5.45
C ASP A 188 1.30 2.29 -4.57
N ARG A 189 0.00 2.06 -4.76
CA ARG A 189 -0.72 1.01 -4.04
C ARG A 189 -0.22 -0.39 -4.39
N VAL A 190 0.15 -0.65 -5.64
CA VAL A 190 0.81 -1.91 -6.05
C VAL A 190 2.10 -2.13 -5.27
N LYS A 191 2.95 -1.09 -5.16
CA LYS A 191 4.21 -1.12 -4.38
C LYS A 191 3.97 -1.40 -2.91
N GLU A 192 2.92 -0.83 -2.31
CA GLU A 192 2.56 -1.08 -0.92
C GLU A 192 2.07 -2.52 -0.68
N LEU A 193 1.32 -3.08 -1.62
CA LEU A 193 0.70 -4.40 -1.47
C LEU A 193 1.61 -5.57 -1.87
N ASP A 194 2.59 -5.31 -2.75
CA ASP A 194 3.60 -6.27 -3.18
C ASP A 194 4.96 -5.60 -3.40
N PRO A 195 5.72 -5.31 -2.33
CA PRO A 195 7.01 -4.64 -2.45
C PRO A 195 8.04 -5.45 -3.27
N GLY A 196 7.88 -6.78 -3.37
CA GLY A 196 8.86 -7.67 -3.99
C GLY A 196 8.73 -7.79 -5.51
N THR A 197 7.53 -7.61 -6.06
CA THR A 197 7.26 -7.85 -7.49
C THR A 197 6.83 -6.57 -8.25
N SER A 198 6.76 -5.43 -7.57
CA SER A 198 6.33 -4.13 -8.11
C SER A 198 7.32 -3.38 -9.02
N GLY A 199 8.19 -4.06 -9.77
CA GLY A 199 9.16 -3.39 -10.65
C GLY A 199 8.48 -2.52 -11.72
N ASP A 200 7.52 -3.11 -12.43
CA ASP A 200 6.82 -2.43 -13.53
C ASP A 200 5.97 -1.24 -13.05
N SER A 201 5.35 -1.30 -11.88
CA SER A 201 4.56 -0.19 -11.34
C SER A 201 5.44 1.00 -10.92
N ARG A 202 6.62 0.74 -10.32
CA ARG A 202 7.57 1.81 -9.92
C ARG A 202 8.03 2.63 -11.11
N ILE A 203 8.47 1.98 -12.19
CA ILE A 203 8.97 2.69 -13.38
C ILE A 203 7.83 3.44 -14.09
N LEU A 204 6.61 2.91 -14.11
CA LEU A 204 5.45 3.60 -14.69
C LEU A 204 5.10 4.86 -13.89
N ALA A 205 5.03 4.77 -12.56
CA ALA A 205 4.80 5.93 -11.71
C ALA A 205 5.87 7.01 -11.91
N ALA A 206 7.15 6.64 -11.94
CA ALA A 206 8.25 7.57 -12.16
C ALA A 206 8.13 8.29 -13.52
N LYS A 207 7.82 7.56 -14.59
CA LYS A 207 7.61 8.13 -15.95
C LYS A 207 6.42 9.08 -16.02
N ILE A 208 5.34 8.80 -15.28
CA ILE A 208 4.17 9.67 -15.25
C ILE A 208 4.51 10.97 -14.51
N VAL A 209 5.16 10.90 -13.35
CA VAL A 209 5.60 12.07 -12.59
C VAL A 209 6.56 12.95 -13.41
N ASP A 210 7.47 12.32 -14.15
CA ASP A 210 8.37 12.98 -15.11
C ASP A 210 7.59 13.71 -16.21
N ARG A 211 6.60 13.05 -16.82
CA ARG A 211 5.71 13.66 -17.82
C ARG A 211 4.93 14.86 -17.28
N LEU A 212 4.53 14.82 -16.01
CA LEU A 212 3.85 15.93 -15.32
C LEU A 212 4.79 17.10 -14.98
N GLY A 213 6.09 16.99 -15.26
CA GLY A 213 7.07 18.05 -15.01
C GLY A 213 7.49 18.20 -13.54
N ARG A 214 7.13 17.24 -12.68
CA ARG A 214 7.53 17.20 -11.26
C ARG A 214 8.95 16.63 -11.15
N LEU A 215 9.93 17.37 -11.66
CA LEU A 215 11.28 16.86 -11.94
C LEU A 215 12.02 16.33 -10.71
N GLN A 216 11.92 17.01 -9.57
CA GLN A 216 12.57 16.56 -8.32
C GLN A 216 11.99 15.22 -7.86
N GLU A 217 10.66 15.11 -7.83
CA GLU A 217 10.02 13.84 -7.44
C GLU A 217 10.32 12.75 -8.47
N ALA A 218 10.29 13.04 -9.76
CA ALA A 218 10.69 12.07 -10.78
C ALA A 218 12.10 11.54 -10.53
N TYR A 219 13.05 12.42 -10.20
CA TYR A 219 14.42 12.05 -9.85
C TYR A 219 14.47 11.07 -8.67
N ASP A 220 13.71 11.35 -7.61
CA ASP A 220 13.64 10.50 -6.42
C ASP A 220 12.95 9.16 -6.71
N ARG A 221 11.87 9.16 -7.51
CA ARG A 221 11.16 7.95 -7.94
C ARG A 221 12.03 7.06 -8.84
N TYR A 222 12.85 7.65 -9.71
CA TYR A 222 13.82 6.87 -10.47
C TYR A 222 14.94 6.31 -9.58
N ALA A 223 15.26 6.93 -8.44
CA ALA A 223 16.19 6.34 -7.48
C ALA A 223 15.61 5.07 -6.85
N ASP A 224 14.33 5.09 -6.48
CA ASP A 224 13.57 3.92 -5.99
C ASP A 224 13.58 2.77 -7.01
N VAL A 225 13.43 3.07 -8.31
CA VAL A 225 13.57 2.05 -9.39
C VAL A 225 14.96 1.45 -9.42
N VAL A 226 16.01 2.26 -9.33
CA VAL A 226 17.40 1.76 -9.37
C VAL A 226 17.71 0.85 -8.19
N GLU A 227 17.11 1.11 -7.03
CA GLU A 227 17.34 0.34 -5.81
C GLU A 227 16.53 -0.97 -5.76
N HIS A 228 15.32 -0.99 -6.32
CA HIS A 228 14.35 -2.06 -6.05
C HIS A 228 13.80 -2.79 -7.29
N ASP A 229 14.07 -2.33 -8.51
CA ASP A 229 13.60 -2.99 -9.73
C ASP A 229 14.59 -4.08 -10.20
N GLY A 230 14.10 -5.32 -10.37
CA GLY A 230 14.89 -6.44 -10.88
C GLY A 230 15.09 -6.41 -12.40
N ASN A 231 14.36 -5.55 -13.13
CA ASN A 231 14.47 -5.43 -14.57
C ASN A 231 15.63 -4.49 -14.94
N VAL A 232 16.72 -5.08 -15.42
CA VAL A 232 17.94 -4.36 -15.84
C VAL A 232 17.64 -3.22 -16.82
N ARG A 233 16.68 -3.38 -17.75
CA ARG A 233 16.35 -2.32 -18.70
C ARG A 233 15.68 -1.12 -18.02
N ASN A 234 14.80 -1.37 -17.05
CA ASN A 234 14.16 -0.30 -16.27
C ASN A 234 15.21 0.44 -15.43
N VAL A 235 16.12 -0.30 -14.79
CA VAL A 235 17.21 0.26 -13.98
C VAL A 235 18.14 1.13 -14.83
N GLU A 236 18.61 0.64 -15.98
CA GLU A 236 19.52 1.40 -16.85
C GLU A 236 18.84 2.65 -17.42
N TRP A 237 17.55 2.56 -17.77
CA TRP A 237 16.78 3.74 -18.15
C TRP A 237 16.66 4.72 -16.96
N ALA A 238 16.24 4.27 -15.79
CA ALA A 238 16.11 5.15 -14.62
C ALA A 238 17.42 5.90 -14.29
N LYS A 239 18.57 5.22 -14.35
CA LYS A 239 19.90 5.87 -14.20
C LYS A 239 20.13 6.96 -15.23
N ALA A 240 19.94 6.65 -16.52
CA ALA A 240 20.16 7.62 -17.59
C ALA A 240 19.20 8.82 -17.48
N ARG A 241 17.94 8.61 -17.09
CA ARG A 241 16.99 9.71 -16.90
C ARG A 241 17.40 10.61 -15.75
N ARG A 242 17.83 10.04 -14.62
CA ARG A 242 18.27 10.82 -13.46
C ARG A 242 19.39 11.80 -13.84
N VAL A 243 20.41 11.35 -14.58
CA VAL A 243 21.49 12.23 -15.06
C VAL A 243 20.96 13.40 -15.90
N GLN A 244 19.96 13.15 -16.75
CA GLN A 244 19.33 14.22 -17.55
C GLN A 244 18.55 15.22 -16.69
N LEU A 245 18.00 14.79 -15.56
CA LEU A 245 17.22 15.65 -14.67
C LEU A 245 18.10 16.50 -13.73
N GLU A 246 19.33 16.10 -13.43
CA GLU A 246 20.23 16.79 -12.48
C GLU A 246 20.39 18.31 -12.72
N PRO A 247 20.58 18.80 -13.96
CA PRO A 247 20.70 20.23 -14.22
C PRO A 247 19.41 21.02 -13.96
N HIS A 248 18.27 20.35 -13.93
CA HIS A 248 16.94 20.97 -13.83
C HIS A 248 16.38 20.97 -12.40
N ILE A 249 16.97 20.18 -11.49
CA ILE A 249 16.53 20.06 -10.10
C ILE A 249 17.45 20.78 -9.10
N ARG A 250 18.72 21.03 -9.46
CA ARG A 250 19.64 21.84 -8.64
C ARG A 250 19.44 23.33 -8.95
N LYS A 251 18.69 24.04 -8.10
CA LYS A 251 18.70 25.51 -7.99
C LYS A 251 18.76 25.93 -6.54
#